data_AF-A0A3G8GZ75-F1
#
_entry.id   AF-A0A3G8GZ75-F1
#
_cell.length_a   1.000
_cell.length_b   1.000
_cell.length_c   1.000
_cell.angle_alpha   90.00
_cell.angle_beta   90.00
_cell.angle_gamma   90.00
#
_symmetry.space_group_name_H-M   'P 1'
#
loop_
_entity.id
_entity.type
_entity.pdbx_description
1 polymer ?
#
loop_
_entity_poly.entity_id
_entity_poly.type
_entity_poly.pdbx_seq_one_letter_code
_entity_poly.pdbx_strand_id
1 'polypeptide(L)'
;MSERTTSRVIPRLGPNDSVPLLTEIVELPDTVFEAPPAARTEAAVIDTADMPDSGLVTAVGDTDSLPDIVTAPDTEPLADPAAFQPGEDDLRAVRTELLTRVMMRFRTEWPQVVEAHTEATLQSRLAPLTAQLASELTQALEARLVEWLDATLEEIERDPGGV
;
A
#
# COMPACT_ATOMS: atom_id res chain seq x y z
N MET A 1 6.93 44.89 -25.18
CA MET A 1 6.66 43.44 -25.23
C MET A 1 8.00 42.75 -25.35
N SER A 2 8.63 42.35 -24.24
CA SER A 2 9.91 41.62 -24.25
C SER A 2 9.70 40.27 -23.60
N GLU A 3 9.69 39.24 -24.43
CA GLU A 3 9.68 37.84 -24.04
C GLU A 3 11.08 37.48 -23.53
N ARG A 4 11.22 37.28 -22.21
CA ARG A 4 12.42 36.63 -21.64
C ARG A 4 12.08 35.17 -21.40
N THR A 5 12.45 34.34 -22.36
CA THR A 5 12.47 32.88 -22.26
C THR A 5 13.30 32.46 -21.04
N THR A 6 12.65 31.94 -20.02
CA THR A 6 13.34 31.34 -18.86
C THR A 6 13.63 29.88 -19.18
N SER A 7 14.83 29.64 -19.70
CA SER A 7 15.38 28.30 -19.92
C SER A 7 15.48 27.57 -18.58
N ARG A 8 14.59 26.59 -18.36
CA ARG A 8 14.68 25.70 -17.20
C ARG A 8 15.59 24.54 -17.56
N VAL A 9 16.87 24.69 -17.23
CA VAL A 9 17.85 23.61 -17.22
C VAL A 9 17.41 22.57 -16.20
N ILE A 10 17.07 21.36 -16.64
CA ILE A 10 16.76 20.23 -15.76
C ILE A 10 18.11 19.64 -15.30
N PRO A 11 18.45 19.68 -13.99
CA PRO A 11 19.68 19.07 -13.49
C PRO A 11 19.65 17.56 -13.75
N ARG A 12 20.69 17.01 -14.36
CA ARG A 12 20.86 15.56 -14.47
C ARG A 12 21.27 15.03 -13.10
N LEU A 13 20.45 14.16 -12.50
CA LEU A 13 20.76 13.56 -11.21
C LEU A 13 22.12 12.83 -11.30
N GLY A 14 23.08 13.28 -10.51
CA GLY A 14 24.39 12.63 -10.40
C GLY A 14 24.28 11.36 -9.54
N PRO A 15 25.25 10.43 -9.60
CA PRO A 15 25.27 9.22 -8.77
C PRO A 15 25.35 9.48 -7.25
N ASN A 16 25.52 10.74 -6.84
CA ASN A 16 25.48 11.20 -5.45
C ASN A 16 24.26 12.09 -5.14
N ASP A 17 23.29 12.23 -6.05
CA ASP A 17 22.01 12.89 -5.77
C ASP A 17 21.18 11.99 -4.86
N SER A 18 21.43 12.18 -3.57
CA SER A 18 20.76 11.47 -2.49
C SER A 18 19.33 11.99 -2.42
N VAL A 19 18.36 11.20 -2.87
CA VAL A 19 16.94 11.45 -2.59
C VAL A 19 16.79 11.49 -1.07
N PRO A 20 16.31 12.59 -0.46
CA PRO A 20 16.14 12.64 0.98
C PRO A 20 15.11 11.58 1.39
N LEU A 21 15.54 10.61 2.18
CA LEU A 21 14.64 9.70 2.87
C LEU A 21 13.80 10.55 3.82
N LEU A 22 12.49 10.62 3.58
CA LEU A 22 11.54 11.26 4.48
C LEU A 22 11.48 10.45 5.77
N THR A 23 12.36 10.75 6.73
CA THR A 23 12.31 10.23 8.10
C THR A 23 11.33 11.04 8.95
N GLU A 24 10.17 11.38 8.40
CA GLU A 24 9.10 11.96 9.20
C GLU A 24 8.55 10.86 10.10
N ILE A 25 8.98 10.88 11.35
CA ILE A 25 8.32 10.17 12.43
C ILE A 25 7.03 10.95 12.68
N VAL A 26 5.91 10.40 12.23
CA VAL A 26 4.59 10.93 12.59
C VAL A 26 4.40 10.64 14.08
N GLU A 27 4.56 11.66 14.91
CA GLU A 27 4.22 11.60 16.33
C GLU A 27 2.69 11.64 16.43
N LEU A 28 2.07 10.47 16.62
CA LEU A 28 0.64 10.39 16.89
C LEU A 28 0.37 11.06 18.24
N PRO A 29 -0.61 11.97 18.36
CA PRO A 29 -0.95 12.57 19.63
C PRO A 29 -1.48 11.50 20.60
N ASP A 30 -0.93 11.46 21.82
CA ASP A 30 -1.33 10.53 22.90
C ASP A 30 -2.83 10.64 23.30
N THR A 31 -3.53 11.66 22.82
CA THR A 31 -4.95 11.92 23.12
C THR A 31 -5.92 10.93 22.46
N VAL A 32 -5.46 10.05 21.57
CA VAL A 32 -6.29 8.95 21.03
C VAL A 32 -6.43 7.80 22.04
N PHE A 33 -5.55 7.72 23.05
CA PHE A 33 -5.62 6.73 24.13
C PHE A 33 -6.28 7.26 25.40
N GLU A 34 -6.80 8.49 25.40
CA GLU A 34 -7.55 9.01 26.54
C GLU A 34 -8.97 8.44 26.51
N ALA A 35 -9.28 7.60 27.50
CA ALA A 35 -10.60 7.01 27.68
C ALA A 35 -11.68 8.12 27.72
N PRO A 36 -12.85 7.91 27.08
CA PRO A 36 -13.90 8.90 27.09
C PRO A 36 -14.37 9.17 28.53
N PRO A 37 -14.73 10.41 28.88
CA PRO A 37 -15.23 10.73 30.22
C PRO A 37 -16.46 9.87 30.51
N ALA A 38 -16.42 9.17 31.64
CA ALA A 38 -17.39 8.20 32.09
C ALA A 38 -18.83 8.73 32.01
N ALA A 39 -19.54 8.36 30.93
CA ALA A 39 -20.98 8.26 30.96
C ALA A 39 -21.32 7.06 31.85
N ARG A 40 -21.89 7.34 33.03
CA ARG A 40 -22.41 6.33 33.95
C ARG A 40 -23.35 5.40 33.20
N THR A 41 -22.91 4.18 32.99
CA THR A 41 -23.78 3.04 32.80
C THR A 41 -23.17 1.95 33.67
N GLU A 42 -23.98 1.43 34.58
CA GLU A 42 -23.60 0.49 35.64
C GLU A 42 -22.94 -0.75 35.02
N ALA A 43 -21.61 -0.72 34.92
CA ALA A 43 -20.80 -1.82 34.44
C ALA A 43 -20.43 -2.70 35.64
N ALA A 44 -20.82 -3.98 35.57
CA ALA A 44 -20.42 -5.00 36.52
C ALA A 44 -18.89 -4.99 36.65
N VAL A 45 -18.42 -4.75 37.88
CA VAL A 45 -17.00 -4.79 38.24
C VAL A 45 -16.51 -6.22 38.05
N ILE A 46 -15.69 -6.45 37.02
CA ILE A 46 -14.99 -7.71 36.84
C ILE A 46 -13.84 -7.72 37.85
N ASP A 47 -13.92 -8.63 38.81
CA ASP A 47 -12.88 -8.88 39.80
C ASP A 47 -11.66 -9.52 39.13
N THR A 48 -10.54 -8.78 39.09
CA THR A 48 -9.28 -9.21 38.48
C THR A 48 -8.27 -9.75 39.50
N ALA A 49 -8.68 -9.98 40.75
CA ALA A 49 -7.78 -10.37 41.83
C ALA A 49 -7.11 -11.75 41.66
N ASP A 50 -7.63 -12.63 40.79
CA ASP A 50 -7.15 -14.01 40.60
C ASP A 50 -6.78 -14.37 39.15
N MET A 51 -6.50 -13.38 38.29
CA MET A 51 -6.15 -13.64 36.89
C MET A 51 -4.66 -14.05 36.77
N PRO A 52 -4.32 -15.21 36.17
CA PRO A 52 -2.93 -15.62 35.98
C PRO A 52 -2.23 -14.69 34.97
N ASP A 53 -1.00 -14.24 35.31
CA ASP A 53 -0.19 -13.29 34.52
C ASP A 53 0.19 -13.77 33.11
N SER A 54 -0.01 -15.06 32.82
CA SER A 54 0.14 -15.58 31.47
C SER A 54 -1.21 -15.46 30.78
N GLY A 55 -1.39 -14.40 29.96
CA GLY A 55 -2.56 -14.14 29.13
C GLY A 55 -2.83 -15.19 28.04
N LEU A 56 -2.74 -16.47 28.39
CA LEU A 56 -3.11 -17.60 27.56
C LEU A 56 -4.59 -17.89 27.80
N VAL A 57 -5.44 -17.39 26.91
CA VAL A 57 -6.86 -17.73 26.87
C VAL A 57 -6.99 -19.15 26.33
N THR A 58 -7.09 -20.16 27.20
CA THR A 58 -7.27 -21.57 26.78
C THR A 58 -8.72 -21.97 26.57
N ALA A 59 -9.68 -21.06 26.73
CA ALA A 59 -11.09 -21.35 26.41
C ALA A 59 -11.85 -20.07 26.04
N VAL A 60 -12.22 -19.97 24.76
CA VAL A 60 -13.23 -19.03 24.29
C VAL A 60 -14.55 -19.78 24.20
N GLY A 61 -15.42 -19.54 25.19
CA GLY A 61 -16.88 -19.70 25.14
C GLY A 61 -17.44 -21.04 24.67
N ASP A 62 -17.92 -21.85 25.61
CA ASP A 62 -19.10 -22.68 25.38
C ASP A 62 -20.12 -22.35 26.47
N THR A 63 -21.08 -21.49 26.12
CA THR A 63 -22.24 -21.17 26.97
C THR A 63 -23.46 -21.86 26.38
N ASP A 64 -23.65 -23.13 26.73
CA ASP A 64 -24.97 -23.76 26.73
C ASP A 64 -25.10 -24.73 27.94
N SER A 65 -25.75 -24.20 28.98
CA SER A 65 -26.76 -24.85 29.82
C SER A 65 -26.54 -26.25 30.47
N LEU A 66 -26.16 -26.22 31.77
CA LEU A 66 -26.75 -26.95 32.94
C LEU A 66 -26.64 -28.51 33.03
N PRO A 67 -26.87 -29.16 34.20
CA PRO A 67 -25.94 -29.28 35.33
C PRO A 67 -25.69 -30.75 35.80
N ASP A 68 -24.58 -30.94 36.53
CA ASP A 68 -24.33 -31.93 37.59
C ASP A 68 -24.26 -33.46 37.27
N ILE A 69 -23.40 -34.09 38.08
CA ILE A 69 -23.26 -35.51 38.45
C ILE A 69 -22.36 -36.45 37.58
N VAL A 70 -21.37 -36.99 38.30
CA VAL A 70 -20.73 -38.33 38.21
C VAL A 70 -19.28 -38.37 37.70
N THR A 71 -18.40 -38.45 38.70
CA THR A 71 -17.09 -39.10 38.80
C THR A 71 -16.85 -40.30 37.85
N ALA A 72 -15.77 -40.27 37.06
CA ALA A 72 -14.70 -41.30 37.05
C ALA A 72 -13.68 -41.06 35.90
N PRO A 73 -12.41 -41.44 36.09
CA PRO A 73 -11.31 -41.11 35.19
C PRO A 73 -11.06 -42.24 34.19
N ASP A 74 -11.10 -41.96 32.89
CA ASP A 74 -10.53 -42.87 31.90
C ASP A 74 -9.49 -42.12 31.07
N THR A 75 -8.29 -42.67 31.17
CA THR A 75 -7.04 -42.17 30.62
C THR A 75 -6.99 -42.53 29.14
N GLU A 76 -7.45 -41.63 28.28
CA GLU A 76 -7.08 -41.65 26.87
C GLU A 76 -5.67 -41.02 26.75
N PRO A 77 -4.71 -41.66 26.06
CA PRO A 77 -3.37 -41.10 25.96
C PRO A 77 -3.49 -39.81 25.15
N LEU A 78 -3.19 -38.70 25.85
CA LEU A 78 -2.93 -37.38 25.29
C LEU A 78 -2.03 -37.59 24.07
N ALA A 79 -2.60 -37.50 22.88
CA ALA A 79 -1.83 -37.43 21.66
C ALA A 79 -0.89 -36.24 21.85
N ASP A 80 0.41 -36.56 21.89
CA ASP A 80 1.48 -35.59 22.05
C ASP A 80 1.16 -34.39 21.15
N PRO A 81 0.90 -33.19 21.69
CA PRO A 81 0.87 -31.99 20.88
C PRO A 81 2.33 -31.70 20.54
N ALA A 82 2.93 -32.58 19.73
CA ALA A 82 4.18 -32.32 19.06
C ALA A 82 3.93 -31.01 18.34
N ALA A 83 4.46 -29.94 18.93
CA ALA A 83 4.26 -28.58 18.48
C ALA A 83 4.54 -28.60 16.99
N PHE A 84 3.50 -28.40 16.17
CA PHE A 84 3.67 -28.24 14.74
C PHE A 84 4.53 -27.00 14.59
N GLN A 85 5.85 -27.18 14.52
CA GLN A 85 6.79 -26.14 14.19
C GLN A 85 6.72 -26.05 12.67
N PRO A 86 5.95 -25.10 12.13
CA PRO A 86 5.78 -25.01 10.70
C PRO A 86 7.18 -24.79 10.12
N GLY A 87 7.53 -25.54 9.08
CA GLY A 87 8.78 -25.28 8.36
C GLY A 87 8.78 -23.84 7.86
N GLU A 88 9.96 -23.28 7.54
CA GLU A 88 10.04 -21.91 7.02
C GLU A 88 9.16 -21.70 5.76
N ASP A 89 8.97 -22.75 4.96
CA ASP A 89 8.08 -22.76 3.81
C ASP A 89 6.58 -22.78 4.20
N ASP A 90 6.21 -23.44 5.29
CA ASP A 90 4.85 -23.38 5.84
C ASP A 90 4.54 -21.97 6.37
N LEU A 91 5.52 -21.31 6.99
CA LEU A 91 5.37 -19.92 7.44
C LEU A 91 5.21 -18.95 6.27
N ARG A 92 5.93 -19.17 5.15
CA ARG A 92 5.75 -18.38 3.93
C ARG A 92 4.37 -18.62 3.30
N ALA A 93 3.91 -19.86 3.27
CA ALA A 93 2.59 -20.23 2.77
C ALA A 93 1.47 -19.57 3.60
N VAL A 94 1.52 -19.70 4.93
CA VAL A 94 0.56 -19.09 5.85
C VAL A 94 0.57 -17.56 5.74
N ARG A 95 1.75 -16.93 5.65
CA ARG A 95 1.85 -15.48 5.42
C ARG A 95 1.17 -15.05 4.13
N THR A 96 1.37 -15.80 3.06
CA THR A 96 0.80 -15.48 1.75
C THR A 96 -0.72 -15.65 1.75
N GLU A 97 -1.24 -16.71 2.38
CA GLU A 97 -2.68 -16.91 2.56
C GLU A 97 -3.29 -15.78 3.41
N LEU A 98 -2.66 -15.44 4.53
CA LEU A 98 -3.14 -14.40 5.43
C LEU A 98 -3.14 -13.03 4.74
N LEU A 99 -2.07 -12.69 4.02
CA LEU A 99 -2.01 -11.44 3.26
C LEU A 99 -3.08 -11.41 2.17
N THR A 100 -3.31 -12.52 1.47
CA THR A 100 -4.38 -12.62 0.47
C THR A 100 -5.77 -12.42 1.10
N ARG A 101 -6.04 -13.05 2.24
CA ARG A 101 -7.32 -12.92 2.96
C ARG A 101 -7.52 -11.51 3.52
N VAL A 102 -6.47 -10.89 4.07
CA VAL A 102 -6.49 -9.50 4.54
C VAL A 102 -6.73 -8.54 3.38
N MET A 103 -6.02 -8.69 2.26
CA MET A 103 -6.20 -7.82 1.09
C MET A 103 -7.60 -7.96 0.49
N MET A 104 -8.15 -9.18 0.43
CA MET A 104 -9.52 -9.40 -0.03
C MET A 104 -10.54 -8.72 0.89
N ARG A 105 -10.39 -8.89 2.21
CA ARG A 105 -11.27 -8.29 3.21
C ARG A 105 -11.18 -6.77 3.24
N PHE A 106 -9.96 -6.23 3.16
CA PHE A 106 -9.71 -4.80 3.08
C PHE A 106 -10.41 -4.18 1.87
N ARG A 107 -10.31 -4.81 0.69
CA ARG A 107 -10.99 -4.32 -0.52
C ARG A 107 -12.51 -4.30 -0.39
N THR A 108 -13.10 -5.23 0.36
CA THR A 108 -14.56 -5.30 0.53
C THR A 108 -15.09 -4.42 1.64
N GLU A 109 -14.35 -4.27 2.75
CA GLU A 109 -14.79 -3.49 3.91
C GLU A 109 -14.47 -2.00 3.78
N TRP A 110 -13.47 -1.63 2.95
CA TRP A 110 -13.00 -0.25 2.81
C TRP A 110 -12.86 0.18 1.32
N PRO A 111 -13.91 0.04 0.48
CA PRO A 111 -13.82 0.34 -0.96
C PRO A 111 -13.38 1.79 -1.24
N GLN A 112 -13.81 2.75 -0.42
CA GLN A 112 -13.47 4.17 -0.54
C GLN A 112 -11.96 4.44 -0.38
N VAL A 113 -11.25 3.65 0.45
CA VAL A 113 -9.80 3.80 0.63
C VAL A 113 -9.05 3.29 -0.59
N VAL A 114 -9.52 2.17 -1.16
CA VAL A 114 -8.98 1.64 -2.42
C VAL A 114 -9.21 2.65 -3.55
N GLU A 115 -10.41 3.21 -3.67
CA GLU A 115 -10.73 4.22 -4.68
C GLU A 115 -9.81 5.45 -4.54
N ALA A 116 -9.73 6.04 -3.35
CA ALA A 116 -8.87 7.19 -3.09
C ALA A 116 -7.39 6.90 -3.39
N HIS A 117 -6.89 5.71 -3.02
CA HIS A 117 -5.51 5.32 -3.32
C HIS A 117 -5.28 5.12 -4.82
N THR A 118 -6.23 4.50 -5.53
CA THR A 118 -6.14 4.34 -6.98
C THR A 118 -6.22 5.67 -7.71
N GLU A 119 -7.09 6.59 -7.27
CA GLU A 119 -7.19 7.94 -7.82
C GLU A 119 -5.90 8.72 -7.60
N ALA A 120 -5.37 8.74 -6.37
CA ALA A 120 -4.10 9.39 -6.07
C ALA A 120 -2.95 8.80 -6.91
N THR A 121 -2.92 7.48 -7.07
CA THR A 121 -1.93 6.79 -7.89
C THR A 121 -2.05 7.20 -9.36
N LEU A 122 -3.27 7.21 -9.91
CA LEU A 122 -3.52 7.64 -11.29
C LEU A 122 -3.12 9.11 -11.49
N GLN A 123 -3.53 10.01 -10.60
CA GLN A 123 -3.16 11.42 -10.66
C GLN A 123 -1.65 11.63 -10.62
N SER A 124 -0.93 10.87 -9.78
CA SER A 124 0.53 10.95 -9.68
C SER A 124 1.26 10.50 -10.95
N ARG A 125 0.67 9.55 -11.69
CA ARG A 125 1.30 8.93 -12.87
C ARG A 125 0.85 9.55 -14.19
N LEU A 126 -0.35 10.09 -14.27
CA LEU A 126 -0.93 10.59 -15.52
C LEU A 126 -0.23 11.88 -15.98
N ALA A 127 0.06 12.80 -15.08
CA ALA A 127 0.77 14.05 -15.42
C ALA A 127 2.18 13.81 -16.02
N PRO A 128 3.06 12.98 -15.43
CA PRO A 128 4.37 12.72 -16.03
C PRO A 128 4.29 11.92 -17.34
N LEU A 129 3.40 10.93 -17.45
CA LEU A 129 3.24 10.15 -18.69
C LEU A 129 2.73 11.00 -19.84
N THR A 130 1.78 11.91 -19.59
CA THR A 130 1.26 12.80 -20.64
C THR A 130 2.31 13.83 -21.08
N ALA A 131 3.10 14.36 -20.13
CA ALA A 131 4.23 15.24 -20.48
C ALA A 131 5.28 14.52 -21.32
N GLN A 132 5.63 13.27 -20.97
CA GLN A 132 6.56 12.46 -21.74
C GLN A 132 6.05 12.20 -23.16
N LEU A 133 4.81 11.74 -23.31
CA LEU A 133 4.21 11.48 -24.61
C LEU A 133 4.14 12.76 -25.47
N ALA A 134 3.78 13.91 -24.88
CA ALA A 134 3.80 15.17 -25.60
C ALA A 134 5.20 15.55 -26.09
N SER A 135 6.23 15.31 -25.28
CA SER A 135 7.62 15.58 -25.66
C SER A 135 8.09 14.68 -26.81
N GLU A 136 7.79 13.39 -26.74
CA GLU A 136 8.17 12.41 -27.77
C GLU A 136 7.45 12.70 -29.10
N LEU A 137 6.16 13.02 -29.06
CA LEU A 137 5.40 13.40 -30.26
C LEU A 137 5.94 14.70 -30.87
N THR A 138 6.25 15.70 -30.05
CA THR A 138 6.81 16.97 -30.54
C THR A 138 8.16 16.72 -31.21
N GLN A 139 9.06 15.97 -30.57
CA GLN A 139 10.37 15.65 -31.13
C GLN A 139 10.27 14.82 -32.42
N ALA A 140 9.34 13.86 -32.49
CA ALA A 140 9.12 13.06 -33.68
C ALA A 140 8.58 13.91 -34.85
N LEU A 141 7.65 14.84 -34.57
CA LEU A 141 7.12 15.76 -35.58
C LEU A 141 8.18 16.73 -36.06
N GLU A 142 9.00 17.30 -35.17
CA GLU A 142 10.11 18.18 -35.54
C GLU A 142 11.12 17.45 -36.43
N ALA A 143 11.54 16.25 -36.04
CA ALA A 143 12.49 15.46 -36.82
C ALA A 143 11.94 15.16 -38.22
N ARG A 144 10.68 14.75 -38.30
CA ARG A 144 10.05 14.43 -39.58
C ARG A 144 9.84 15.68 -40.45
N LEU A 145 9.51 16.81 -39.85
CA LEU A 145 9.31 18.07 -40.55
C LEU A 145 10.64 18.63 -41.06
N VAL A 146 11.72 18.54 -40.28
CA VAL A 146 13.08 18.90 -40.72
C VAL A 146 13.51 17.99 -41.88
N GLU A 147 13.37 16.68 -41.73
CA GLU A 147 13.70 15.73 -42.80
C GLU A 147 12.92 16.01 -44.10
N TRP A 148 11.62 16.30 -43.97
CA TRP A 148 10.79 16.65 -45.12
C TRP A 148 11.21 17.99 -45.74
N LEU A 149 11.46 19.02 -44.92
CA LEU A 149 11.92 20.32 -45.41
C LEU A 149 13.25 20.20 -46.13
N ASP A 150 14.21 19.47 -45.57
CA ASP A 150 15.52 19.23 -46.18
C ASP A 150 15.36 18.53 -47.54
N ALA A 151 14.54 17.48 -47.62
CA ALA A 151 14.25 16.78 -48.87
C ALA A 151 13.58 17.68 -49.91
N THR A 152 12.63 18.53 -49.51
CA THR A 152 11.95 19.46 -50.43
C THR A 152 12.86 20.59 -50.91
N LEU A 153 13.73 21.10 -50.04
CA LEU A 153 14.71 22.12 -50.42
C LEU A 153 15.73 21.53 -51.40
N GLU A 154 16.22 20.31 -51.14
CA GLU A 154 17.12 19.61 -52.07
C GLU A 154 16.45 19.37 -53.44
N GLU A 155 15.17 19.01 -53.47
CA GLU A 155 14.40 18.85 -54.72
C GLU A 155 14.29 20.17 -55.50
N ILE A 156 13.98 21.28 -54.82
CA ILE A 156 13.87 22.61 -55.43
C ILE A 156 15.25 23.12 -55.92
N GLU A 157 16.31 22.88 -55.16
CA GLU A 157 17.68 23.25 -55.55
C GLU A 157 18.18 22.43 -56.75
N ARG A 158 17.74 21.17 -56.85
CA ARG A 158 18.08 20.27 -57.95
C ARG A 158 17.33 20.59 -59.24
N ASP A 159 16.11 21.10 -59.14
CA ASP A 159 15.30 21.52 -60.30
C ASP A 159 14.65 22.91 -60.10
N PRO A 160 15.45 24.00 -60.10
CA PRO A 160 14.98 25.35 -59.81
C PRO A 160 14.06 25.94 -60.90
N GLY A 161 13.74 25.16 -61.93
CA GLY A 161 13.00 25.61 -63.10
C GLY A 161 12.19 24.51 -63.77
N GLY A 162 11.41 23.73 -63.00
CA GLY A 162 10.47 22.73 -63.52
C GLY A 162 9.35 23.31 -64.41
N VAL A 163 9.74 23.75 -65.62
CA VAL A 163 8.98 23.89 -66.87
C VAL A 163 9.94 23.56 -68.02
#